data_AF-X0U388-F1
#
_entry.id   AF-X0U388-F1
#
_cell.length_a   1.000
_cell.length_b   1.000
_cell.length_c   1.000
_cell.angle_alpha   90.00
_cell.angle_beta   90.00
_cell.angle_gamma   90.00
#
_symmetry.space_group_name_H-M   'P 1'
#
loop_
_entity.id
_entity.type
_entity.pdbx_description
1 polymer ?
#
loop_
_entity_poly.entity_id
_entity_poly.type
_entity_poly.pdbx_seq_one_letter_code
_entity_poly.pdbx_strand_id
1 'polypeptide(L)'
;MYRLTRISLAHPGVTLLLLAVITVGLAGGLTRLRTEFGYRVLVGDSHPAIVTLDRIIERFSGGLPVQIAWECGDGHACDTVFGRESLEMADTLTRELA
;
A
#
# COMPACT_ATOMS: atom_id res chain seq x y z
N MET A 1 -31.11 28.81 15.22
CA MET A 1 -30.10 29.27 14.24
C MET A 1 -29.78 30.77 14.35
N TYR A 2 -30.78 31.66 14.38
CA TYR A 2 -30.58 33.12 14.41
C TYR A 2 -29.64 33.67 15.50
N ARG A 3 -29.65 33.07 16.70
CA ARG A 3 -28.79 33.50 17.82
C ARG A 3 -27.31 33.23 17.58
N LEU A 4 -26.95 32.07 17.00
CA LEU A 4 -25.56 31.70 16.75
C LEU A 4 -24.97 32.57 15.62
N THR A 5 -25.72 32.78 14.55
CA THR A 5 -25.31 33.65 13.44
C THR A 5 -25.08 35.08 13.90
N ARG A 6 -25.95 35.60 14.78
CA ARG A 6 -25.82 36.93 15.36
C ARG A 6 -24.57 37.07 16.25
N ILE A 7 -24.27 36.06 17.06
CA ILE A 7 -23.08 36.05 17.92
C ILE A 7 -21.80 35.99 17.06
N SER A 8 -21.81 35.19 15.99
CA SER A 8 -20.67 35.12 15.07
C SER A 8 -20.40 36.43 14.33
N LEU A 9 -21.47 37.14 13.91
CA LEU A 9 -21.34 38.45 13.27
C LEU A 9 -20.95 39.56 14.26
N ALA A 10 -21.34 39.44 15.54
CA ALA A 10 -21.01 40.42 16.56
C ALA A 10 -19.54 40.34 17.03
N HIS A 11 -18.91 39.16 16.96
CA HIS A 11 -17.53 38.94 17.42
C HIS A 11 -16.70 38.16 16.39
N PRO A 12 -16.45 38.73 15.19
CA PRO A 12 -15.82 38.02 14.08
C PRO A 12 -14.42 37.49 14.42
N GLY A 13 -13.63 38.26 15.18
CA GLY A 13 -12.29 37.85 15.61
C GLY A 13 -12.29 36.62 16.52
N VAL A 14 -13.24 36.54 17.47
CA VAL A 14 -13.37 35.40 18.39
C VAL A 14 -13.80 34.15 17.63
N THR A 15 -14.73 34.29 16.68
CA THR A 15 -15.14 33.16 15.85
C THR A 15 -14.04 32.65 14.94
N LEU A 16 -13.24 33.54 14.35
CA LEU A 16 -12.10 33.14 13.53
C LEU A 16 -11.02 32.44 14.36
N LEU A 17 -10.74 32.94 15.56
CA LEU A 17 -9.79 32.31 16.46
C LEU A 17 -10.27 30.92 16.89
N LEU A 18 -11.54 30.78 17.26
CA LEU A 18 -12.12 29.49 17.64
C LEU A 18 -12.07 28.49 16.47
N LEU A 19 -12.42 28.93 15.25
CA LEU A 19 -12.30 28.11 14.05
C LEU A 19 -10.84 27.69 13.80
N ALA A 20 -9.90 28.62 13.93
CA ALA A 20 -8.48 28.35 13.74
C ALA A 20 -7.97 27.33 14.76
N VAL A 21 -8.34 27.47 16.03
CA VAL A 21 -7.98 26.53 17.10
C VAL A 21 -8.53 25.14 16.83
N ILE A 22 -9.80 25.03 16.43
CA ILE A 22 -10.42 23.73 16.09
C ILE A 22 -9.71 23.11 14.88
N THR A 23 -9.46 23.91 13.84
CA THR A 23 -8.77 23.47 12.61
C THR A 23 -7.37 22.96 12.94
N VAL A 24 -6.59 23.69 13.74
CA VAL A 24 -5.24 23.28 14.15
C VAL A 24 -5.28 22.03 15.02
N GLY A 25 -6.25 21.93 15.94
CA GLY A 25 -6.45 20.74 16.77
C GLY A 25 -6.72 19.48 15.94
N LEU A 26 -7.58 19.58 14.92
CA LEU A 26 -7.86 18.49 13.99
C LEU A 26 -6.67 18.19 13.09
N ALA A 27 -6.02 19.23 12.56
CA ALA A 27 -4.85 19.09 11.69
C ALA A 27 -3.66 18.45 12.42
N GLY A 28 -3.52 18.63 13.74
CA GLY A 28 -2.51 17.95 14.55
C GLY A 28 -2.58 16.42 14.44
N GLY A 29 -3.78 15.87 14.22
CA GLY A 29 -3.98 14.44 13.98
C GLY A 29 -3.37 13.92 12.67
N LEU A 30 -3.15 14.80 11.68
CA LEU A 30 -2.56 14.43 10.39
C LEU A 30 -1.16 13.83 10.54
N THR A 31 -0.39 14.30 11.52
CA THR A 31 0.96 13.77 11.80
C THR A 31 0.97 12.32 12.27
N ARG A 32 -0.18 11.80 12.72
CA ARG A 32 -0.34 10.44 13.22
C ARG A 32 -1.02 9.50 12.22
N LEU A 33 -1.47 10.00 11.06
CA LEU A 33 -1.99 9.12 10.02
C LEU A 33 -0.87 8.21 9.54
N ARG A 34 -1.06 6.91 9.74
CA ARG A 34 -0.25 5.88 9.09
C ARG A 34 -0.99 5.46 7.83
N THR A 35 -0.30 5.53 6.70
CA THR A 35 -0.83 5.00 5.46
C THR A 35 -0.65 3.50 5.48
N GLU A 36 -1.76 2.77 5.61
CA GLU A 36 -1.76 1.32 5.53
C GLU A 36 -2.10 0.90 4.09
N PHE A 37 -1.36 -0.07 3.56
CA PHE A 37 -1.53 -0.58 2.20
C PHE A 37 -1.60 -2.11 2.22
N GLY A 38 -2.27 -2.68 1.22
CA GLY A 38 -2.31 -4.12 0.96
C GLY A 38 -3.57 -4.82 1.47
N TYR A 39 -3.68 -6.11 1.13
CA TYR A 39 -4.88 -6.91 1.38
C TYR A 39 -5.26 -6.99 2.86
N ARG A 40 -4.29 -6.96 3.78
CA ARG A 40 -4.52 -6.98 5.22
C ARG A 40 -5.47 -5.87 5.68
N VAL A 41 -5.35 -4.67 5.11
CA VAL A 41 -6.22 -3.52 5.43
C VAL A 41 -7.66 -3.77 4.96
N LEU A 42 -7.81 -4.45 3.83
CA LEU A 42 -9.12 -4.70 3.22
C LEU A 42 -9.87 -5.85 3.91
N VAL A 43 -9.17 -6.92 4.27
CA VAL A 43 -9.81 -8.14 4.83
C VAL A 43 -9.72 -8.25 6.35
N GLY A 44 -8.85 -7.46 6.98
CA GLY A 44 -8.61 -7.46 8.43
C GLY A 44 -7.61 -8.52 8.90
N ASP A 45 -7.00 -8.25 10.06
CA ASP A 45 -5.96 -9.11 10.65
C ASP A 45 -6.46 -10.51 11.06
N SER A 46 -7.75 -10.63 11.37
CA SER A 46 -8.36 -11.90 11.77
C SER A 46 -8.74 -12.79 10.59
N HIS A 47 -8.56 -12.33 9.35
CA HIS A 47 -8.94 -13.10 8.17
C HIS A 47 -8.07 -14.37 8.08
N PRO A 48 -8.67 -15.57 7.83
CA PRO A 48 -7.93 -16.83 7.82
C PRO A 48 -6.71 -16.86 6.89
N ALA A 49 -6.79 -16.18 5.74
CA ALA A 49 -5.67 -16.07 4.80
C ALA A 49 -4.49 -15.27 5.37
N ILE A 50 -4.75 -14.18 6.11
CA ILE A 50 -3.71 -13.36 6.74
C ILE A 50 -3.02 -14.16 7.84
N VAL A 51 -3.79 -14.79 8.73
CA VAL A 51 -3.25 -15.62 9.80
C VAL A 51 -2.42 -16.79 9.26
N THR A 52 -2.86 -17.41 8.17
CA THR A 52 -2.11 -18.51 7.53
C THR A 52 -0.81 -18.00 6.90
N LEU A 53 -0.86 -16.86 6.20
CA LEU A 53 0.31 -16.22 5.63
C LEU A 53 1.33 -15.84 6.71
N ASP A 54 0.90 -15.26 7.82
CA ASP A 54 1.78 -14.89 8.94
C ASP A 54 2.50 -16.10 9.53
N ARG A 55 1.79 -17.23 9.73
CA ARG A 55 2.43 -18.48 10.17
C ARG A 55 3.46 -18.99 9.17
N ILE A 56 3.22 -18.86 7.87
CA ILE A 56 4.17 -19.29 6.83
C ILE A 56 5.41 -18.38 6.87
N ILE A 57 5.22 -17.07 6.95
CA ILE A 57 6.32 -16.10 7.03
C ILE A 57 7.18 -16.34 8.28
N GLU A 58 6.56 -16.50 9.46
CA GLU A 58 7.26 -16.80 10.71
C GLU A 58 8.03 -18.13 10.64
N ARG A 59 7.44 -19.16 10.01
CA ARG A 59 8.02 -20.50 9.91
C ARG A 59 9.22 -20.55 8.96
N PHE A 60 9.13 -19.87 7.83
CA PHE A 60 10.08 -20.00 6.72
C PHE A 60 10.94 -18.75 6.50
N SER A 61 10.82 -17.74 7.37
CA SER A 61 11.47 -16.42 7.21
C SER A 61 11.17 -15.79 5.84
N GLY A 62 9.95 -15.98 5.34
CA GLY A 62 9.59 -15.68 3.95
C GLY A 62 9.37 -14.20 3.70
N GLY A 63 10.28 -13.57 2.96
CA GLY A 63 10.07 -12.26 2.32
C GLY A 63 9.15 -12.35 1.10
N LEU A 64 8.94 -11.22 0.41
CA LEU A 64 8.13 -11.08 -0.81
C LEU A 64 8.72 -11.95 -1.95
N PRO A 65 8.18 -13.16 -2.24
CA PRO A 65 8.75 -13.99 -3.28
C PRO A 65 8.26 -13.46 -4.62
N VAL A 66 9.11 -12.66 -5.28
CA VAL A 66 8.86 -12.23 -6.66
C VAL A 66 9.30 -13.37 -7.57
N GLN A 67 8.34 -14.09 -8.12
CA GLN A 67 8.61 -15.10 -9.15
C GLN A 67 8.38 -14.46 -10.51
N ILE A 68 9.42 -14.43 -11.35
CA ILE A 68 9.30 -13.99 -12.73
C ILE A 68 8.99 -15.23 -13.57
N ALA A 69 7.83 -15.24 -14.22
CA ALA A 69 7.45 -16.24 -15.19
C ALA A 69 7.41 -15.60 -16.58
N TRP A 70 7.81 -16.35 -17.60
CA TRP A 70 7.85 -15.89 -18.97
C TRP A 70 7.42 -16.99 -19.92
N GLU A 71 7.00 -16.57 -21.11
CA GLU A 71 6.77 -17.43 -22.26
C GLU A 71 7.55 -16.88 -23.46
N CYS A 72 7.94 -17.76 -24.37
CA CYS A 72 8.60 -17.35 -25.60
C CYS A 72 7.54 -16.99 -26.63
N GLY A 73 7.70 -15.84 -27.28
CA GLY A 73 6.75 -15.32 -28.26
C GLY A 73 6.77 -16.07 -29.59
N ASP A 74 5.86 -15.68 -30.47
CA ASP A 74 5.70 -16.29 -31.80
C ASP A 74 7.03 -16.35 -32.57
N GLY A 75 7.42 -17.55 -33.00
CA GLY A 75 8.68 -17.81 -33.72
C GLY A 75 9.80 -18.41 -32.88
N HIS A 76 9.65 -18.50 -31.55
CA HIS A 76 10.61 -19.16 -30.66
C HIS A 76 9.90 -20.18 -29.77
N ALA A 77 10.18 -21.48 -29.98
CA ALA A 77 9.63 -22.54 -29.15
C ALA A 77 10.44 -22.68 -27.86
N CYS A 78 9.82 -22.37 -26.72
CA CYS A 78 10.31 -22.75 -25.41
C CYS A 78 9.43 -23.88 -24.88
N ASP A 79 9.60 -25.07 -25.46
CA ASP A 79 8.82 -26.26 -25.07
C ASP A 79 9.06 -26.64 -23.60
N THR A 80 10.21 -26.26 -23.06
CA THR A 80 10.57 -26.48 -21.65
C THR A 80 11.34 -25.28 -21.10
N VAL A 81 11.31 -25.11 -19.77
CA VAL A 81 12.10 -24.10 -19.05
C VAL A 81 13.61 -24.27 -19.22
N PHE A 82 14.06 -25.45 -19.65
CA PHE A 82 15.47 -25.78 -19.91
C PHE A 82 15.84 -25.67 -21.40
N GLY A 83 14.93 -25.21 -22.25
CA GLY A 83 15.23 -24.89 -23.65
C GLY A 83 16.27 -23.79 -23.74
N ARG A 84 17.11 -23.82 -24.78
CA ARG A 84 18.21 -22.87 -24.97
C ARG A 84 17.71 -21.43 -24.95
N GLU A 85 16.64 -21.15 -25.67
CA GLU A 85 16.04 -19.83 -25.83
C GLU A 85 15.50 -19.30 -24.48
N SER A 86 14.89 -20.19 -23.67
CA SER A 86 14.44 -19.87 -22.32
C SER A 86 15.62 -19.57 -21.38
N LEU A 87 16.71 -20.33 -21.50
CA LEU A 87 17.93 -20.13 -20.69
C LEU A 87 18.67 -18.85 -21.09
N GLU A 88 18.76 -18.52 -22.38
CA GLU A 88 19.33 -17.26 -22.87
C GLU A 88 18.53 -16.05 -22.36
N MET A 89 17.19 -16.15 -22.35
CA MET A 89 16.35 -15.10 -21.78
C MET A 89 16.53 -14.98 -20.26
N ALA A 90 16.58 -16.10 -19.53
CA ALA A 90 16.82 -16.10 -18.09
C ALA A 90 18.19 -15.49 -17.73
N ASP A 91 19.24 -15.84 -18.48
CA ASP A 91 20.59 -15.31 -18.32
C ASP A 91 20.64 -13.80 -18.61
N THR A 92 19.98 -13.36 -19.69
CA THR A 92 19.89 -11.94 -20.06
C THR A 92 19.16 -11.13 -18.99
N LEU A 93 17.99 -11.60 -18.55
CA LEU A 93 17.21 -10.99 -17.48
C LEU A 93 18.01 -10.90 -16.18
N THR A 94 18.73 -11.97 -15.83
CA THR A 94 19.56 -12.01 -14.62
C THR A 94 20.70 -10.98 -14.68
N ARG A 95 21.32 -10.80 -15.84
CA ARG A 95 22.36 -9.77 -16.02
C ARG A 95 21.82 -8.34 -15.95
N GLU A 96 20.61 -8.10 -16.43
CA GLU A 96 20.02 -6.75 -16.44
C GLU A 96 19.48 -6.33 -15.06
N LEU A 97 19.09 -7.29 -14.22
CA LEU A 97 18.54 -7.05 -12.88
C LEU A 97 19.59 -7.02 -11.76
N ALA A 98 20.83 -7.45 -12.02
CA ALA A 98 21.94 -7.48 -11.06
C ALA A 98 22.70 -6.14 -11.00
#